data_AF-A0A921IIW4-F1
#
_entry.id   AF-A0A921IIW4-F1
#
_cell.length_a   1.000
_cell.length_b   1.000
_cell.length_c   1.000
_cell.angle_alpha   90.00
_cell.angle_beta   90.00
_cell.angle_gamma   90.00
#
_symmetry.space_group_name_H-M   'P 1'
#
loop_
_entity.id
_entity.type
_entity.pdbx_description
1 polymer ?
#
loop_
_entity_poly.entity_id
_entity_poly.type
_entity_poly.pdbx_seq_one_letter_code
_entity_poly.pdbx_strand_id
1 'polypeptide(L)'
;MLQLLAECSNKAPVLVTSSIQAALDNDYGKSKKQAEDAIFAHGNALGSPVYVFRMEGVFGKWCRPNYNSVVATFCHNIARGLPIQIRDPAYELPLVYIDDVIDCILDAILHGQAQRDEEGYCRIHPVHRVTLGHLAELIESFADARRGSLAVPFLAEGSFEKKLYSTYLSYLPTDQFAYDLNTHADERGSFTEALRTPERGQVSVNISKPGIVKGNHWHHTKNEKFLVVQGEGVVRFRRIDSDEVIEYRVSGNKLQVVDIPCGYTHNIENIGTGDMVTLMWANECFDPNHPDTFYLPV
;
A
#
# COMPACT_ATOMS: atom_id res chain seq x y z
N MET A 1 32.05 -15.62 23.30
CA MET A 1 32.36 -14.68 22.19
C MET A 1 33.11 -13.45 22.69
N LEU A 2 32.52 -12.58 23.51
CA LEU A 2 33.20 -11.35 24.00
C LEU A 2 34.55 -11.63 24.68
N GLN A 3 34.63 -12.69 25.48
CA GLN A 3 35.87 -13.13 26.10
C GLN A 3 36.95 -13.50 25.06
N LEU A 4 36.60 -14.23 23.99
CA LEU A 4 37.52 -14.60 22.92
C LEU A 4 38.03 -13.35 22.16
N LEU A 5 37.15 -12.37 21.91
CA LEU A 5 37.55 -11.10 21.30
C LEU A 5 38.55 -10.35 22.18
N ALA A 6 38.31 -10.33 23.50
CA ALA A 6 39.21 -9.69 24.47
C ALA A 6 40.57 -10.40 24.56
N GLU A 7 40.59 -11.74 24.62
CA GLU A 7 41.83 -12.55 24.64
C GLU A 7 42.70 -12.30 23.40
N CYS A 8 42.07 -12.06 22.23
CA CYS A 8 42.76 -11.73 21.00
C CYS A 8 43.04 -10.22 20.81
N SER A 9 42.67 -9.35 21.75
CA SER A 9 42.70 -7.87 21.60
C SER A 9 42.05 -7.38 20.30
N ASN A 10 41.00 -8.08 19.85
CA ASN A 10 40.31 -7.80 18.59
C ASN A 10 39.26 -6.70 18.79
N LYS A 11 39.38 -5.62 18.00
CA LYS A 11 38.50 -4.44 18.06
C LYS A 11 37.32 -4.48 17.08
N ALA A 12 36.96 -5.66 16.58
CA ALA A 12 35.83 -5.83 15.69
C ALA A 12 34.55 -5.22 16.31
N PRO A 13 33.75 -4.46 15.55
CA PRO A 13 32.48 -3.95 16.04
C PRO A 13 31.55 -5.06 16.51
N VAL A 14 30.87 -4.85 17.64
CA VAL A 14 29.89 -5.81 18.18
C VAL A 14 28.50 -5.19 18.10
N LEU A 15 27.62 -5.83 17.35
CA LEU A 15 26.21 -5.46 17.24
C LEU A 15 25.34 -6.52 17.90
N VAL A 16 24.39 -6.10 18.73
CA VAL A 16 23.40 -7.00 19.34
C VAL A 16 22.00 -6.42 19.20
N THR A 17 21.04 -7.31 18.94
CA THR A 17 19.61 -6.99 18.96
C THR A 17 19.01 -7.35 20.32
N SER A 18 18.43 -6.35 20.95
CA SER A 18 17.66 -6.44 22.17
C SER A 18 16.21 -6.03 21.92
N SER A 19 15.43 -5.88 22.98
CA SER A 19 14.03 -5.46 22.91
C SER A 19 13.75 -4.42 23.97
N ILE A 20 12.79 -3.53 23.74
CA ILE A 20 12.25 -2.63 24.78
C ILE A 20 11.77 -3.38 26.03
N GLN A 21 11.41 -4.67 25.89
CA GLN A 21 11.06 -5.53 27.04
C GLN A 21 12.24 -5.77 28.00
N ALA A 22 13.49 -5.48 27.59
CA ALA A 22 14.66 -5.46 28.46
C ALA A 22 14.54 -4.45 29.62
N ALA A 23 13.72 -3.41 29.44
CA ALA A 23 13.43 -2.42 30.47
C ALA A 23 12.38 -2.88 31.49
N LEU A 24 11.69 -4.00 31.25
CA LEU A 24 10.68 -4.53 32.18
C LEU A 24 11.35 -5.28 33.34
N ASP A 25 10.84 -5.09 34.56
CA ASP A 25 11.31 -5.80 35.75
C ASP A 25 10.75 -7.23 35.82
N ASN A 26 11.09 -8.05 34.82
CA ASN A 26 10.81 -9.48 34.80
C ASN A 26 12.09 -10.25 34.44
N ASP A 27 12.11 -11.57 34.65
CA ASP A 27 13.31 -12.40 34.48
C ASP A 27 13.89 -12.32 33.05
N TYR A 28 13.01 -12.21 32.05
CA TYR A 28 13.40 -12.00 30.65
C TYR A 28 14.09 -10.66 30.43
N GLY A 29 13.54 -9.58 31.01
CA GLY A 29 14.11 -8.25 30.92
C GLY A 29 15.46 -8.13 31.61
N LYS A 30 15.60 -8.73 32.81
CA LYS A 30 16.87 -8.80 33.56
C LYS A 30 17.96 -9.52 32.78
N SER A 31 17.63 -10.67 32.16
CA SER A 31 18.59 -11.42 31.35
C SER A 31 19.09 -10.60 30.15
N LYS A 32 18.20 -9.87 29.48
CA LYS A 32 18.56 -8.98 28.37
C LYS A 32 19.44 -7.83 28.82
N LYS A 33 19.08 -7.16 29.91
CA LYS A 33 19.86 -6.05 30.46
C LYS A 33 21.29 -6.46 30.84
N GLN A 34 21.45 -7.62 31.48
CA GLN A 34 22.79 -8.17 31.79
C GLN A 34 23.64 -8.39 30.54
N ALA A 35 23.03 -8.84 29.44
CA ALA A 35 23.73 -8.98 28.17
C ALA A 35 24.12 -7.62 27.57
N GLU A 36 23.25 -6.61 27.67
CA GLU A 36 23.53 -5.23 27.22
C GLU A 36 24.71 -4.63 28.00
N ASP A 37 24.67 -4.73 29.34
CA ASP A 37 25.72 -4.21 30.22
C ASP A 37 27.09 -4.85 29.90
N ALA A 38 27.10 -6.17 29.64
CA ALA A 38 28.32 -6.87 29.25
C ALA A 38 28.90 -6.38 27.91
N ILE A 39 28.04 -6.02 26.95
CA ILE A 39 28.45 -5.49 25.64
C ILE A 39 29.04 -4.09 25.80
N PHE A 40 28.40 -3.21 26.58
CA PHE A 40 28.96 -1.89 26.85
C PHE A 40 30.28 -1.96 27.62
N ALA A 41 30.38 -2.83 28.63
CA ALA A 41 31.63 -3.05 29.37
C ALA A 41 32.76 -3.51 28.43
N HIS A 42 32.47 -4.39 27.48
CA HIS A 42 33.42 -4.83 26.46
C HIS A 42 33.89 -3.68 25.56
N GLY A 43 32.95 -2.85 25.08
CA GLY A 43 33.25 -1.66 24.29
C GLY A 43 34.17 -0.69 25.03
N ASN A 44 33.88 -0.41 26.31
CA ASN A 44 34.68 0.47 27.16
C ASN A 44 36.08 -0.09 27.45
N ALA A 45 36.21 -1.40 27.65
CA ALA A 45 37.49 -2.03 27.99
C ALA A 45 38.48 -2.06 26.81
N LEU A 46 38.01 -2.31 25.58
CA LEU A 46 38.88 -2.47 24.40
C LEU A 46 38.87 -1.25 23.45
N GLY A 47 37.97 -0.29 23.67
CA GLY A 47 37.70 0.80 22.74
C GLY A 47 37.09 0.30 21.42
N SER A 48 36.30 -0.77 21.48
CA SER A 48 35.65 -1.38 20.30
C SER A 48 34.29 -0.74 20.07
N PRO A 49 33.87 -0.48 18.80
CA PRO A 49 32.53 0.03 18.54
C PRO A 49 31.45 -0.98 18.95
N VAL A 50 30.45 -0.53 19.71
CA VAL A 50 29.34 -1.38 20.16
C VAL A 50 27.99 -0.78 19.80
N TYR A 51 27.09 -1.61 19.26
CA TYR A 51 25.74 -1.21 18.85
C TYR A 51 24.72 -2.10 19.54
N VAL A 52 23.93 -1.52 20.44
CA VAL A 52 22.90 -2.24 21.19
C VAL A 52 21.53 -1.70 20.76
N PHE A 53 20.85 -2.42 19.87
CA PHE A 53 19.54 -2.02 19.33
C PHE A 53 18.42 -2.49 20.25
N ARG A 54 17.79 -1.57 20.99
CA ARG A 54 16.58 -1.88 21.78
C ARG A 54 15.34 -1.68 20.92
N MET A 55 14.91 -2.76 20.27
CA MET A 55 13.81 -2.69 19.29
C MET A 55 12.44 -2.77 19.94
N GLU A 56 11.53 -1.99 19.38
CA GLU A 56 10.10 -2.02 19.54
C GLU A 56 9.52 -3.28 18.86
N GLY A 57 8.20 -3.41 18.73
CA GLY A 57 7.63 -4.53 18.01
C GLY A 57 8.01 -4.49 16.52
N VAL A 58 8.72 -5.50 16.03
CA VAL A 58 9.10 -5.55 14.61
C VAL A 58 7.97 -6.18 13.80
N PHE A 59 7.57 -5.54 12.71
CA PHE A 59 6.61 -6.10 11.75
C PHE A 59 7.15 -6.09 10.32
N GLY A 60 6.64 -7.01 9.51
CA GLY A 60 7.06 -7.16 8.13
C GLY A 60 6.77 -8.54 7.57
N LYS A 61 7.19 -8.73 6.32
CA LYS A 61 7.18 -10.03 5.64
C LYS A 61 7.98 -11.08 6.42
N TRP A 62 7.56 -12.33 6.29
CA TRP A 62 8.24 -13.53 6.82
C TRP A 62 8.28 -13.67 8.35
N CYS A 63 7.60 -12.80 9.09
CA CYS A 63 7.37 -13.03 10.51
C CYS A 63 6.42 -14.23 10.70
N ARG A 64 6.66 -15.05 11.71
CA ARG A 64 5.87 -16.26 11.96
C ARG A 64 4.50 -15.89 12.57
N PRO A 65 3.36 -16.22 11.94
CA PRO A 65 2.04 -15.99 12.52
C PRO A 65 1.77 -16.96 13.68
N ASN A 66 0.81 -16.64 14.55
CA ASN A 66 0.40 -17.45 15.70
C ASN A 66 1.56 -17.79 16.66
N TYR A 67 2.49 -16.85 16.82
CA TYR A 67 3.63 -16.96 17.74
C TYR A 67 3.70 -15.73 18.65
N ASN A 68 4.54 -14.74 18.32
CA ASN A 68 4.79 -13.57 19.16
C ASN A 68 4.50 -12.22 18.46
N SER A 69 4.01 -12.24 17.22
CA SER A 69 3.65 -11.02 16.47
C SER A 69 2.15 -10.97 16.20
N VAL A 70 1.50 -9.96 16.77
CA VAL A 70 0.07 -9.68 16.52
C VAL A 70 -0.17 -9.27 15.07
N VAL A 71 0.75 -8.49 14.48
CA VAL A 71 0.64 -8.05 13.07
C VAL A 71 0.69 -9.25 12.13
N ALA A 72 1.66 -10.16 12.31
CA ALA A 72 1.76 -11.36 11.47
C ALA A 72 0.52 -12.25 11.61
N THR A 73 0.01 -12.39 12.84
CA THR A 73 -1.18 -13.20 13.13
C THR A 73 -2.43 -12.60 12.49
N PHE A 74 -2.64 -11.29 12.61
CA PHE A 74 -3.79 -10.62 12.01
C PHE A 74 -3.74 -10.70 10.49
N CYS A 75 -2.60 -10.37 9.86
CA CYS A 75 -2.43 -10.49 8.42
C CYS A 75 -2.70 -11.91 7.92
N HIS A 76 -2.16 -12.93 8.61
CA HIS A 76 -2.36 -14.33 8.24
C HIS A 76 -3.82 -14.77 8.34
N ASN A 77 -4.48 -14.43 9.46
CA ASN A 77 -5.84 -14.85 9.74
C ASN A 77 -6.83 -14.17 8.80
N ILE A 78 -6.76 -12.84 8.67
CA ILE A 78 -7.68 -12.05 7.82
C ILE A 78 -7.55 -12.47 6.36
N ALA A 79 -6.33 -12.67 5.85
CA ALA A 79 -6.09 -13.16 4.49
C ALA A 79 -6.66 -14.56 4.20
N ARG A 80 -7.07 -15.30 5.25
CA ARG A 80 -7.66 -16.65 5.17
C ARG A 80 -9.10 -16.70 5.66
N GLY A 81 -9.71 -15.55 5.98
CA GLY A 81 -11.04 -15.49 6.57
C GLY A 81 -11.14 -16.16 7.96
N LEU A 82 -10.01 -16.27 8.66
CA LEU A 82 -9.96 -16.77 10.04
C LEU A 82 -10.22 -15.63 11.03
N PRO A 83 -10.87 -15.89 12.16
CA PRO A 83 -11.15 -14.87 13.16
C PRO A 83 -9.86 -14.33 13.79
N ILE A 84 -9.89 -13.05 14.15
CA ILE A 84 -8.90 -12.42 15.02
C ILE A 84 -9.49 -12.18 16.41
N GLN A 85 -8.63 -12.12 17.43
CA GLN A 85 -9.03 -11.80 18.79
C GLN A 85 -8.44 -10.45 19.20
N ILE A 86 -9.31 -9.50 19.55
CA ILE A 86 -8.93 -8.20 20.08
C ILE A 86 -9.50 -8.09 21.49
N ARG A 87 -8.63 -8.16 22.50
CA ARG A 87 -9.05 -8.05 23.91
C ARG A 87 -9.27 -6.60 24.33
N ASP A 88 -8.36 -5.72 23.90
CA ASP A 88 -8.41 -4.29 24.18
C ASP A 88 -8.10 -3.53 22.88
N PRO A 89 -9.12 -3.01 22.18
CA PRO A 89 -8.93 -2.24 20.96
C PRO A 89 -8.13 -0.95 21.16
N ALA A 90 -8.11 -0.39 22.37
CA ALA A 90 -7.41 0.86 22.68
C ALA A 90 -5.93 0.64 23.02
N TYR A 91 -5.50 -0.61 23.20
CA TYR A 91 -4.11 -0.93 23.50
C TYR A 91 -3.18 -0.48 22.37
N GLU A 92 -2.26 0.42 22.68
CA GLU A 92 -1.29 0.98 21.73
C GLU A 92 0.01 0.15 21.69
N LEU A 93 0.50 -0.10 20.48
CA LEU A 93 1.73 -0.82 20.20
C LEU A 93 2.73 0.09 19.49
N PRO A 94 3.95 0.24 20.01
CA PRO A 94 5.06 0.81 19.25
C PRO A 94 5.62 -0.26 18.30
N LEU A 95 5.67 0.06 17.01
CA LEU A 95 6.09 -0.83 15.95
C LEU A 95 7.18 -0.18 15.07
N VAL A 96 8.14 -0.98 14.63
CA VAL A 96 9.14 -0.60 13.60
C VAL A 96 9.07 -1.60 12.46
N TYR A 97 9.23 -1.11 11.24
CA TYR A 97 9.12 -1.95 10.05
C TYR A 97 10.47 -2.62 9.73
N ILE A 98 10.41 -3.87 9.29
CA ILE A 98 11.61 -4.70 9.07
C ILE A 98 12.64 -4.04 8.13
N ASP A 99 12.21 -3.30 7.11
CA ASP A 99 13.16 -2.69 6.19
C ASP A 99 13.92 -1.53 6.89
N ASP A 100 13.26 -0.73 7.76
CA ASP A 100 13.96 0.30 8.56
C ASP A 100 14.97 -0.33 9.54
N VAL A 101 14.64 -1.51 10.09
CA VAL A 101 15.54 -2.28 10.96
C VAL A 101 16.79 -2.71 10.19
N ILE A 102 16.61 -3.22 8.97
CA ILE A 102 17.71 -3.66 8.13
C ILE A 102 18.59 -2.47 7.74
N ASP A 103 18.01 -1.35 7.32
CA ASP A 103 18.76 -0.15 6.95
C ASP A 103 19.59 0.36 8.13
N CYS A 104 19.01 0.44 9.32
CA CYS A 104 19.72 0.85 10.53
C CYS A 104 20.88 -0.11 10.90
N ILE A 105 20.71 -1.42 10.72
CA ILE A 105 21.76 -2.41 10.97
C ILE A 105 22.88 -2.28 9.94
N LEU A 106 22.54 -2.08 8.66
CA LEU A 106 23.52 -1.90 7.59
C LEU A 106 24.34 -0.63 7.80
N ASP A 107 23.71 0.48 8.16
CA ASP A 107 24.40 1.73 8.48
C ASP A 107 25.38 1.57 9.66
N ALA A 108 24.98 0.83 10.69
CA ALA A 108 25.84 0.55 11.84
C ALA A 108 27.06 -0.32 11.46
N ILE A 109 26.86 -1.34 10.63
CA ILE A 109 27.92 -2.28 10.24
C ILE A 109 28.87 -1.67 9.21
N LEU A 110 28.34 -1.00 8.19
CA LEU A 110 29.10 -0.54 7.02
C LEU A 110 29.66 0.88 7.20
N HIS A 111 28.94 1.73 7.93
CA HIS A 111 29.27 3.16 8.04
C HIS A 111 29.56 3.59 9.48
N GLY A 112 29.34 2.71 10.45
CA GLY A 112 29.49 3.02 11.87
C GLY A 112 28.45 4.04 12.37
N GLN A 113 27.33 4.15 11.68
CA GLN A 113 26.29 5.15 11.96
C GLN A 113 25.08 4.47 12.61
N ALA A 114 24.67 4.99 13.76
CA ALA A 114 23.43 4.58 14.42
C ALA A 114 22.91 5.74 15.26
N GLN A 115 21.60 5.99 15.19
CA GLN A 115 20.96 6.94 16.10
C GLN A 115 20.90 6.33 17.49
N ARG A 116 21.30 7.11 18.51
CA ARG A 116 21.36 6.66 19.90
C ARG A 116 20.51 7.56 20.79
N ASP A 117 19.91 6.98 21.80
CA ASP A 117 19.29 7.74 22.89
C ASP A 117 20.32 8.26 23.91
N GLU A 118 19.85 9.00 24.92
CA GLU A 118 20.68 9.57 25.99
C GLU A 118 21.42 8.51 26.81
N GLU A 119 20.89 7.28 26.87
CA GLU A 119 21.49 6.14 27.55
C GLU A 119 22.49 5.36 26.66
N GLY A 120 22.64 5.75 25.39
CA GLY A 120 23.59 5.17 24.43
C GLY A 120 23.08 3.98 23.63
N TYR A 121 21.79 3.63 23.76
CA TYR A 121 21.16 2.53 22.99
C TYR A 121 20.79 2.99 21.59
N CYS A 122 21.00 2.10 20.62
CA CYS A 122 20.61 2.34 19.24
C CYS A 122 19.09 2.25 19.08
N ARG A 123 18.49 3.23 18.40
CA ARG A 123 17.05 3.33 18.13
C ARG A 123 16.77 3.26 16.64
N ILE A 124 15.60 2.73 16.30
CA ILE A 124 15.14 2.55 14.92
C ILE A 124 13.99 3.52 14.70
N HIS A 125 14.06 4.26 13.60
CA HIS A 125 13.06 5.25 13.23
C HIS A 125 12.58 5.05 11.79
N PRO A 126 11.32 5.38 11.49
CA PRO A 126 10.30 5.87 12.42
C PRO A 126 9.71 4.75 13.31
N VAL A 127 9.29 5.11 14.52
CA VAL A 127 8.44 4.24 15.36
C VAL A 127 6.98 4.60 15.08
N HIS A 128 6.20 3.62 14.66
CA HIS A 128 4.77 3.74 14.42
C HIS A 128 4.00 3.33 15.67
N ARG A 129 3.20 4.25 16.23
CA ARG A 129 2.28 3.96 17.33
C ARG A 129 0.89 3.72 16.76
N VAL A 130 0.35 2.53 17.00
CA VAL A 130 -0.96 2.12 16.49
C VAL A 130 -1.73 1.34 17.54
N THR A 131 -3.04 1.54 17.62
CA THR A 131 -3.90 0.74 18.49
C THR A 131 -4.23 -0.60 17.87
N LEU A 132 -4.54 -1.62 18.68
CA LEU A 132 -4.96 -2.92 18.18
C LEU A 132 -6.24 -2.85 17.33
N GLY A 133 -7.19 -1.99 17.70
CA GLY A 133 -8.41 -1.76 16.93
C GLY A 133 -8.09 -1.21 15.53
N HIS A 134 -7.30 -0.14 15.47
CA HIS A 134 -6.95 0.49 14.20
C HIS A 134 -6.10 -0.42 13.29
N LEU A 135 -5.19 -1.20 13.89
CA LEU A 135 -4.42 -2.21 13.16
C LEU A 135 -5.34 -3.24 12.49
N ALA A 136 -6.34 -3.75 13.21
CA ALA A 136 -7.30 -4.71 12.67
C ALA A 136 -8.16 -4.09 11.56
N GLU A 137 -8.67 -2.87 11.77
CA GLU A 137 -9.47 -2.13 10.78
C GLU A 137 -8.71 -1.94 9.46
N LEU A 138 -7.42 -1.56 9.52
CA LEU A 138 -6.60 -1.40 8.32
C LEU A 138 -6.39 -2.73 7.59
N ILE A 139 -6.11 -3.83 8.30
CA ILE A 139 -5.88 -5.12 7.64
C ILE A 139 -7.18 -5.66 7.02
N GLU A 140 -8.32 -5.49 7.70
CA GLU A 140 -9.63 -5.84 7.13
C GLU A 140 -9.96 -5.00 5.90
N SER A 141 -9.66 -3.70 5.91
CA SER A 141 -9.90 -2.83 4.74
C SER A 141 -9.09 -3.28 3.52
N PHE A 142 -7.86 -3.79 3.70
CA PHE A 142 -7.07 -4.38 2.62
C PHE A 142 -7.68 -5.66 2.05
N ALA A 143 -8.32 -6.45 2.90
CA ALA A 143 -9.03 -7.65 2.46
C ALA A 143 -10.34 -7.29 1.73
N ASP A 144 -11.07 -6.29 2.22
CA ASP A 144 -12.30 -5.78 1.61
C ASP A 144 -12.06 -5.10 0.25
N ALA A 145 -10.93 -4.40 0.10
CA ALA A 145 -10.48 -3.85 -1.18
C ALA A 145 -10.49 -4.91 -2.28
N ARG A 146 -10.00 -6.11 -1.96
CA ARG A 146 -9.94 -7.25 -2.89
C ARG A 146 -11.29 -7.96 -3.07
N ARG A 147 -12.20 -7.83 -2.10
CA ARG A 147 -13.56 -8.42 -2.15
C ARG A 147 -14.57 -7.56 -2.91
N GLY A 148 -14.20 -6.34 -3.31
CA GLY A 148 -15.00 -5.54 -4.24
C GLY A 148 -15.04 -4.05 -3.94
N SER A 149 -14.50 -3.56 -2.81
CA SER A 149 -14.45 -2.10 -2.61
C SER A 149 -13.40 -1.41 -3.50
N LEU A 150 -12.43 -2.18 -4.02
CA LEU A 150 -11.34 -1.72 -4.92
C LEU A 150 -10.51 -0.56 -4.36
N ALA A 151 -10.63 -0.29 -3.06
CA ALA A 151 -9.97 0.81 -2.39
C ALA A 151 -8.45 0.63 -2.43
N VAL A 152 -7.73 1.65 -2.87
CA VAL A 152 -6.27 1.68 -2.74
C VAL A 152 -5.93 2.28 -1.38
N PRO A 153 -5.03 1.64 -0.59
CA PRO A 153 -4.63 2.16 0.72
C PRO A 153 -3.89 3.50 0.62
N PHE A 154 -3.71 4.17 1.75
CA PHE A 154 -2.88 5.37 1.82
C PHE A 154 -1.39 5.02 1.65
N LEU A 155 -0.80 5.44 0.53
CA LEU A 155 0.56 5.06 0.11
C LEU A 155 1.61 6.17 0.25
N ALA A 156 1.38 7.18 1.10
CA ALA A 156 2.37 8.22 1.32
C ALA A 156 3.70 7.62 1.83
N GLU A 157 4.81 8.25 1.44
CA GLU A 157 6.15 7.82 1.83
C GLU A 157 6.31 7.82 3.35
N GLY A 158 6.97 6.80 3.89
CA GLY A 158 7.16 6.62 5.33
C GLY A 158 5.89 6.27 6.12
N SER A 159 4.70 6.20 5.50
CA SER A 159 3.46 5.90 6.22
C SER A 159 3.41 4.46 6.75
N PHE A 160 2.74 4.30 7.90
CA PHE A 160 2.49 2.98 8.50
C PHE A 160 1.64 2.11 7.56
N GLU A 161 0.58 2.67 6.99
CA GLU A 161 -0.37 1.95 6.15
C GLU A 161 0.29 1.35 4.89
N LYS A 162 1.18 2.10 4.21
CA LYS A 162 1.99 1.59 3.10
C LYS A 162 2.81 0.36 3.49
N LYS A 163 3.52 0.43 4.62
CA LYS A 163 4.37 -0.65 5.13
C LYS A 163 3.52 -1.86 5.57
N LEU A 164 2.37 -1.59 6.18
CA LEU A 164 1.43 -2.62 6.62
C LEU A 164 0.75 -3.32 5.44
N TYR A 165 0.37 -2.60 4.38
CA TYR A 165 -0.20 -3.19 3.18
C TYR A 165 0.76 -4.16 2.50
N SER A 166 2.01 -3.74 2.29
CA SER A 166 3.07 -4.64 1.77
C SER A 166 3.27 -5.86 2.67
N THR A 167 3.19 -5.68 3.99
CA THR A 167 3.25 -6.77 4.96
C THR A 167 2.08 -7.73 4.77
N TYR A 168 0.84 -7.23 4.72
CA TYR A 168 -0.38 -8.03 4.52
C TYR A 168 -0.32 -8.87 3.25
N LEU A 169 0.08 -8.28 2.12
CA LEU A 169 0.22 -9.00 0.85
C LEU A 169 1.16 -10.21 0.95
N SER A 170 2.19 -10.14 1.79
CA SER A 170 3.13 -11.25 1.99
C SER A 170 2.53 -12.48 2.71
N TYR A 171 1.35 -12.33 3.34
CA TYR A 171 0.65 -13.42 4.03
C TYR A 171 -0.49 -14.04 3.20
N LEU A 172 -0.79 -13.52 2.01
CA LEU A 172 -1.81 -14.10 1.15
C LEU A 172 -1.53 -15.58 0.85
N PRO A 173 -2.57 -16.44 0.82
CA PRO A 173 -2.45 -17.77 0.23
C PRO A 173 -1.95 -17.70 -1.21
N THR A 174 -1.11 -18.66 -1.62
CA THR A 174 -0.48 -18.67 -2.96
C THR A 174 -1.47 -18.85 -4.10
N ASP A 175 -2.64 -19.40 -3.81
CA ASP A 175 -3.79 -19.53 -4.71
C ASP A 175 -4.72 -18.30 -4.69
N GLN A 176 -4.39 -17.27 -3.91
CA GLN A 176 -5.16 -16.03 -3.76
C GLN A 176 -4.31 -14.80 -4.06
N PHE A 177 -3.40 -14.87 -5.03
CA PHE A 177 -2.72 -13.66 -5.53
C PHE A 177 -3.59 -12.87 -6.51
N ALA A 178 -4.45 -13.57 -7.26
CA ALA A 178 -5.47 -12.97 -8.10
C ALA A 178 -6.82 -12.87 -7.36
N TYR A 179 -7.66 -11.95 -7.83
CA TYR A 179 -9.08 -11.86 -7.50
C TYR A 179 -9.82 -11.35 -8.73
N ASP A 180 -11.04 -11.82 -8.95
CA ASP A 180 -11.84 -11.43 -10.09
C ASP A 180 -12.47 -10.05 -9.86
N LEU A 181 -12.59 -9.27 -10.93
CA LEU A 181 -13.30 -8.00 -10.92
C LEU A 181 -14.75 -8.20 -11.35
N ASN A 182 -15.64 -7.35 -10.84
CA ASN A 182 -17.03 -7.34 -11.28
C ASN A 182 -17.14 -6.68 -12.66
N THR A 183 -17.28 -7.51 -13.70
CA THR A 183 -17.42 -7.06 -15.09
C THR A 183 -18.89 -6.97 -15.49
N HIS A 184 -19.34 -5.76 -15.85
CA HIS A 184 -20.66 -5.53 -16.44
C HIS A 184 -20.56 -5.69 -17.96
N ALA A 185 -21.05 -6.80 -18.50
CA ALA A 185 -20.99 -7.13 -19.92
C ALA A 185 -22.38 -7.16 -20.57
N ASP A 186 -22.46 -6.67 -21.81
CA ASP A 186 -23.64 -6.76 -22.67
C ASP A 186 -23.21 -6.95 -24.14
N GLU A 187 -24.16 -6.86 -25.08
CA GLU A 187 -23.88 -7.04 -26.51
C GLU A 187 -22.89 -6.02 -27.08
N ARG A 188 -22.76 -4.85 -26.43
CA ARG A 188 -21.91 -3.72 -26.83
C ARG A 188 -20.46 -3.87 -26.35
N GLY A 189 -20.18 -4.80 -25.44
CA GLY A 189 -18.86 -5.04 -24.85
C GLY A 189 -18.94 -5.14 -23.33
N SER A 190 -18.03 -4.49 -22.61
CA SER A 190 -18.02 -4.53 -21.15
C SER A 190 -17.50 -3.24 -20.49
N PHE A 191 -17.79 -3.12 -19.19
CA PHE A 191 -17.24 -2.09 -18.30
C PHE A 191 -16.85 -2.77 -16.98
N THR A 192 -15.62 -2.53 -16.52
CA THR A 192 -15.08 -3.15 -15.31
C THR A 192 -14.31 -2.10 -14.51
N GLU A 193 -14.69 -1.89 -13.26
CA GLU A 193 -13.93 -1.04 -12.35
C GLU A 193 -12.68 -1.77 -11.85
N ALA A 194 -11.57 -1.05 -11.67
CA ALA A 194 -10.30 -1.67 -11.27
C ALA A 194 -9.75 -1.10 -9.95
N LEU A 195 -9.76 0.23 -9.78
CA LEU A 195 -9.18 0.91 -8.61
C LEU A 195 -10.06 2.08 -8.19
N ARG A 196 -10.23 2.27 -6.88
CA ARG A 196 -10.97 3.40 -6.30
C ARG A 196 -10.09 4.11 -5.27
N THR A 197 -10.00 5.43 -5.38
CA THR A 197 -9.35 6.30 -4.39
C THR A 197 -10.26 7.48 -4.09
N PRO A 198 -10.52 7.81 -2.82
CA PRO A 198 -11.37 8.95 -2.49
C PRO A 198 -10.76 10.28 -2.93
N GLU A 199 -9.43 10.39 -2.97
CA GLU A 199 -8.71 11.65 -3.21
C GLU A 199 -8.05 11.74 -4.59
N ARG A 200 -7.92 10.63 -5.33
CA ARG A 200 -7.30 10.58 -6.67
C ARG A 200 -8.21 9.96 -7.73
N GLY A 201 -9.49 9.79 -7.44
CA GLY A 201 -10.49 9.32 -8.41
C GLY A 201 -10.53 7.80 -8.58
N GLN A 202 -11.15 7.37 -9.67
CA GLN A 202 -11.46 5.98 -9.95
C GLN A 202 -10.94 5.58 -11.33
N VAL A 203 -10.41 4.35 -11.46
CA VAL A 203 -9.95 3.80 -12.74
C VAL A 203 -10.82 2.60 -13.13
N SER A 204 -11.26 2.59 -14.38
CA SER A 204 -12.05 1.53 -14.99
C SER A 204 -11.52 1.16 -16.38
N VAL A 205 -11.88 -0.04 -16.84
CA VAL A 205 -11.62 -0.56 -18.17
C VAL A 205 -12.94 -0.65 -18.93
N ASN A 206 -13.03 0.06 -20.05
CA ASN A 206 -14.14 -0.03 -20.99
C ASN A 206 -13.69 -0.83 -22.22
N ILE A 207 -14.44 -1.87 -22.56
CA ILE A 207 -14.26 -2.62 -23.80
C ILE A 207 -15.49 -2.38 -24.67
N SER A 208 -15.27 -1.95 -25.91
CA SER A 208 -16.35 -1.69 -26.88
C SER A 208 -16.10 -2.50 -28.14
N LYS A 209 -17.13 -3.23 -28.60
CA LYS A 209 -17.07 -4.00 -29.85
C LYS A 209 -17.05 -3.09 -31.08
N PRO A 210 -16.68 -3.59 -32.28
CA PRO A 210 -16.69 -2.81 -33.51
C PRO A 210 -18.02 -2.08 -33.76
N GLY A 211 -17.95 -0.80 -34.13
CA GLY A 211 -19.12 0.05 -34.42
C GLY A 211 -19.93 0.50 -33.20
N ILE A 212 -19.53 0.13 -31.98
CA ILE A 212 -20.24 0.53 -30.76
C ILE A 212 -19.90 1.96 -30.38
N VAL A 213 -20.95 2.71 -30.04
CA VAL A 213 -20.88 4.04 -29.41
C VAL A 213 -21.31 3.93 -27.95
N LYS A 214 -20.52 4.47 -27.02
CA LYS A 214 -20.86 4.62 -25.60
C LYS A 214 -20.69 6.09 -25.18
N GLY A 215 -21.42 6.52 -24.15
CA GLY A 215 -21.45 7.92 -23.71
C GLY A 215 -22.79 8.57 -24.03
N ASN A 216 -22.77 9.64 -24.81
CA ASN A 216 -23.91 10.54 -25.08
C ASN A 216 -24.49 11.12 -23.79
N HIS A 217 -23.61 11.63 -22.94
CA HIS A 217 -23.97 12.30 -21.71
C HIS A 217 -22.94 13.38 -21.35
N TRP A 218 -23.29 14.22 -20.39
CA TRP A 218 -22.42 15.26 -19.83
C TRP A 218 -22.55 15.31 -18.31
N HIS A 219 -21.66 16.10 -17.69
CA HIS A 219 -21.51 16.24 -16.25
C HIS A 219 -21.38 17.70 -15.84
N HIS A 220 -21.84 18.06 -14.64
CA HIS A 220 -21.57 19.39 -14.06
C HIS A 220 -20.16 19.49 -13.50
N THR A 221 -19.71 18.47 -12.76
CA THR A 221 -18.45 18.49 -12.01
C THR A 221 -17.62 17.22 -12.25
N LYS A 222 -18.27 16.07 -12.47
CA LYS A 222 -17.58 14.85 -12.88
C LYS A 222 -16.80 15.11 -14.17
N ASN A 223 -15.55 14.69 -14.20
CA ASN A 223 -14.71 14.75 -15.38
C ASN A 223 -13.84 13.50 -15.45
N GLU A 224 -13.38 13.21 -16.66
CA GLU A 224 -12.71 11.95 -16.95
C GLU A 224 -11.46 12.17 -17.81
N LYS A 225 -10.63 11.13 -17.87
CA LYS A 225 -9.50 11.01 -18.78
C LYS A 225 -9.62 9.68 -19.50
N PHE A 226 -9.77 9.72 -20.82
CA PHE A 226 -9.80 8.53 -21.65
C PHE A 226 -8.43 8.26 -22.26
N LEU A 227 -7.99 7.01 -22.19
CA LEU A 227 -6.76 6.52 -22.82
C LEU A 227 -7.07 5.20 -23.53
N VAL A 228 -7.12 5.25 -24.87
CA VAL A 228 -7.25 4.03 -25.69
C VAL A 228 -5.90 3.33 -25.73
N VAL A 229 -5.87 2.08 -25.26
CA VAL A 229 -4.65 1.25 -25.20
C VAL A 229 -4.65 0.13 -26.24
N GLN A 230 -5.82 -0.19 -26.81
CA GLN A 230 -5.97 -1.15 -27.90
C GLN A 230 -7.15 -0.75 -28.79
N GLY A 231 -7.04 -0.97 -30.10
CA GLY A 231 -8.06 -0.63 -31.08
C GLY A 231 -7.97 0.82 -31.57
N GLU A 232 -8.97 1.23 -32.35
CA GLU A 232 -9.08 2.56 -32.94
C GLU A 232 -10.47 3.14 -32.67
N GLY A 233 -10.50 4.41 -32.28
CA GLY A 233 -11.74 5.06 -31.90
C GLY A 233 -11.76 6.55 -32.23
N VAL A 234 -12.93 7.13 -32.02
CA VAL A 234 -13.12 8.58 -32.04
C VAL A 234 -13.87 8.98 -30.79
N VAL A 235 -13.33 9.95 -30.06
CA VAL A 235 -14.01 10.63 -28.95
C VAL A 235 -14.60 11.92 -29.51
N ARG A 236 -15.90 12.13 -29.32
CA ARG A 236 -16.59 13.34 -29.78
C ARG A 236 -17.07 14.16 -28.61
N PHE A 237 -17.12 15.47 -28.82
CA PHE A 237 -17.61 16.44 -27.86
C PHE A 237 -18.55 17.44 -28.54
N ARG A 238 -19.58 17.86 -27.82
CA ARG A 238 -20.39 19.02 -28.16
C ARG A 238 -20.73 19.78 -26.89
N ARG A 239 -20.52 21.10 -26.87
CA ARG A 239 -20.91 21.93 -25.72
C ARG A 239 -22.44 21.92 -25.58
N ILE A 240 -22.97 21.88 -24.37
CA ILE A 240 -24.43 21.67 -24.14
C ILE A 240 -25.35 22.69 -24.85
N ASP A 241 -24.84 23.89 -25.14
CA ASP A 241 -25.51 25.04 -25.77
C ASP A 241 -24.99 25.34 -27.19
N SER A 242 -24.25 24.41 -27.81
CA SER A 242 -23.66 24.56 -29.15
C SER A 242 -24.04 23.40 -30.06
N ASP A 243 -24.00 23.64 -31.38
CA ASP A 243 -24.13 22.61 -32.42
C ASP A 243 -22.76 22.16 -32.97
N GLU A 244 -21.66 22.79 -32.54
CA GLU A 244 -20.30 22.45 -32.98
C GLU A 244 -19.82 21.14 -32.35
N VAL A 245 -19.48 20.16 -33.20
CA VAL A 245 -18.94 18.87 -32.80
C VAL A 245 -17.42 18.84 -33.02
N ILE A 246 -16.69 18.50 -31.96
CA ILE A 246 -15.24 18.35 -31.96
C ILE A 246 -14.91 16.85 -31.92
N GLU A 247 -13.98 16.38 -32.75
CA GLU A 247 -13.58 14.97 -32.82
C GLU A 247 -12.09 14.78 -32.52
N TYR A 248 -11.78 13.76 -31.71
CA TYR A 248 -10.43 13.30 -31.44
C TYR A 248 -10.30 11.83 -31.84
N ARG A 249 -9.54 11.57 -32.91
CA ARG A 249 -9.16 10.20 -33.30
C ARG A 249 -8.08 9.68 -32.36
N VAL A 250 -8.31 8.49 -31.79
CA VAL A 250 -7.47 7.87 -30.76
C VAL A 250 -7.20 6.41 -31.14
N SER A 251 -6.05 5.89 -30.72
CA SER A 251 -5.70 4.48 -30.99
C SER A 251 -4.69 3.94 -29.99
N GLY A 252 -4.64 2.62 -29.83
CA GLY A 252 -3.59 1.96 -29.04
C GLY A 252 -2.18 2.09 -29.65
N ASN A 253 -2.06 2.42 -30.94
CA ASN A 253 -0.77 2.63 -31.61
C ASN A 253 -0.10 3.96 -31.21
N LYS A 254 -0.88 4.91 -30.69
CA LYS A 254 -0.39 6.19 -30.21
C LYS A 254 -1.16 6.56 -28.94
N LEU A 255 -0.55 6.26 -27.80
CA LEU A 255 -1.12 6.55 -26.48
C LEU A 255 -1.27 8.06 -26.29
N GLN A 256 -2.51 8.52 -26.22
CA GLN A 256 -2.88 9.91 -25.98
C GLN A 256 -4.03 9.94 -24.98
N VAL A 257 -3.90 10.80 -23.98
CA VAL A 257 -4.99 11.08 -23.04
C VAL A 257 -5.90 12.13 -23.66
N VAL A 258 -7.21 11.88 -23.61
CA VAL A 258 -8.25 12.86 -23.92
C VAL A 258 -8.96 13.21 -22.62
N ASP A 259 -8.82 14.47 -22.19
CA ASP A 259 -9.61 15.02 -21.08
C ASP A 259 -11.06 15.17 -21.51
N ILE A 260 -11.99 14.78 -20.62
CA ILE A 260 -13.43 14.93 -20.80
C ILE A 260 -13.89 16.13 -19.95
N PRO A 261 -14.07 17.33 -20.55
CA PRO A 261 -14.39 18.53 -19.80
C PRO A 261 -15.87 18.56 -19.38
N CYS A 262 -16.15 19.09 -18.19
CA CYS A 262 -17.52 19.36 -17.75
C CYS A 262 -18.26 20.29 -18.73
N GLY A 263 -19.58 20.15 -18.84
CA GLY A 263 -20.40 20.96 -19.73
C GLY A 263 -20.28 20.64 -21.24
N TYR A 264 -19.56 19.57 -21.59
CA TYR A 264 -19.58 18.97 -22.93
C TYR A 264 -20.26 17.61 -22.85
N THR A 265 -21.28 17.41 -23.68
CA THR A 265 -21.70 16.04 -23.95
C THR A 265 -20.65 15.37 -24.80
N HIS A 266 -20.38 14.11 -24.49
CA HIS A 266 -19.33 13.36 -25.15
C HIS A 266 -19.75 11.92 -25.41
N ASN A 267 -19.15 11.33 -26.44
CA ASN A 267 -19.23 9.90 -26.70
C ASN A 267 -17.89 9.36 -27.20
N ILE A 268 -17.73 8.05 -27.13
CA ILE A 268 -16.61 7.32 -27.70
C ILE A 268 -17.15 6.21 -28.59
N GLU A 269 -16.65 6.14 -29.82
CA GLU A 269 -17.02 5.15 -30.82
C GLU A 269 -15.81 4.28 -31.19
N ASN A 270 -16.01 2.97 -31.26
CA ASN A 270 -15.04 2.06 -31.86
C ASN A 270 -15.20 2.05 -33.39
N ILE A 271 -14.23 2.60 -34.11
CA ILE A 271 -14.21 2.67 -35.59
C ILE A 271 -13.33 1.59 -36.23
N GLY A 272 -12.72 0.74 -35.40
CA GLY A 272 -11.89 -0.38 -35.82
C GLY A 272 -12.68 -1.66 -36.10
N THR A 273 -11.96 -2.72 -36.46
CA THR A 273 -12.52 -4.04 -36.78
C THR A 273 -12.49 -5.03 -35.62
N GLY A 274 -11.76 -4.73 -34.54
CA GLY A 274 -11.69 -5.53 -33.33
C GLY A 274 -12.14 -4.75 -32.10
N ASP A 275 -12.10 -5.38 -30.94
CA ASP A 275 -12.45 -4.73 -29.67
C ASP A 275 -11.49 -3.56 -29.37
N MET A 276 -12.08 -2.45 -28.94
CA MET A 276 -11.36 -1.28 -28.46
C MET A 276 -11.36 -1.29 -26.93
N VAL A 277 -10.17 -1.17 -26.35
CA VAL A 277 -9.97 -1.12 -24.89
C VAL A 277 -9.54 0.28 -24.50
N THR A 278 -10.35 0.90 -23.63
CA THR A 278 -10.15 2.26 -23.14
C THR A 278 -10.00 2.21 -21.63
N LEU A 279 -8.89 2.72 -21.13
CA LEU A 279 -8.75 3.05 -19.71
C LEU A 279 -9.46 4.38 -19.46
N MET A 280 -10.35 4.38 -18.46
CA MET A 280 -11.12 5.55 -18.07
C MET A 280 -10.77 5.88 -16.63
N TRP A 281 -10.22 7.07 -16.40
CA TRP A 281 -10.12 7.65 -15.07
C TRP A 281 -11.25 8.66 -14.88
N ALA A 282 -11.92 8.65 -13.73
CA ALA A 282 -12.90 9.66 -13.32
C ALA A 282 -12.43 10.34 -12.03
N ASN A 283 -12.69 11.64 -11.88
CA ASN A 283 -12.23 12.42 -10.73
C ASN A 283 -12.86 12.03 -9.38
N GLU A 284 -13.96 11.30 -9.40
CA GLU A 284 -14.68 10.83 -8.23
C GLU A 284 -15.22 9.41 -8.46
N CYS A 285 -15.48 8.67 -7.37
CA CYS A 285 -16.09 7.35 -7.47
C CYS A 285 -17.56 7.46 -7.90
N PHE A 286 -18.05 6.48 -8.66
CA PHE A 286 -19.46 6.43 -9.04
C PHE A 286 -20.39 6.28 -7.82
N ASP A 287 -21.32 7.23 -7.65
CA ASP A 287 -22.43 7.18 -6.69
C ASP A 287 -23.77 7.08 -7.43
N PRO A 288 -24.47 5.94 -7.36
CA PRO A 288 -25.77 5.77 -8.00
C PRO A 288 -26.85 6.77 -7.54
N ASN A 289 -26.74 7.31 -6.32
CA ASN A 289 -27.70 8.28 -5.79
C ASN A 289 -27.44 9.71 -6.30
N HIS A 290 -26.19 10.00 -6.64
CA HIS A 290 -25.73 11.30 -7.13
C HIS A 290 -24.80 11.11 -8.34
N PRO A 291 -25.31 10.60 -9.48
CA PRO A 291 -24.46 10.15 -10.59
C PRO A 291 -23.79 11.28 -11.37
N ASP A 292 -24.24 12.54 -11.19
CA ASP A 292 -23.82 13.73 -11.96
C ASP A 292 -23.72 13.46 -13.47
N THR A 293 -24.66 12.69 -14.04
CA THR A 293 -24.62 12.24 -15.44
C THR A 293 -25.95 12.50 -16.10
N PHE A 294 -25.94 13.29 -17.17
CA PHE A 294 -27.15 13.73 -17.87
C PHE A 294 -27.07 13.34 -19.34
N TYR A 295 -28.05 12.56 -19.79
CA TYR A 295 -28.11 12.12 -21.19
C TYR A 295 -28.34 13.30 -22.13
N LEU A 296 -27.50 13.41 -23.16
CA LEU A 296 -27.62 14.37 -24.25
C LEU A 296 -26.79 13.82 -25.43
N PRO A 297 -27.36 13.55 -26.62
CA PRO A 297 -26.56 13.09 -27.74
C PRO A 297 -25.58 14.17 -28.20
N VAL A 298 -24.39 13.75 -28.66
CA VAL A 298 -23.48 14.61 -29.42
C VAL A 298 -24.15 15.02 -30.72
#